data_AF-A0A9J6EB70-F1
#
_entry.id   AF-A0A9J6EB70-F1
#
_cell.length_a   1.000
_cell.length_b   1.000
_cell.length_c   1.000
_cell.angle_alpha   90.00
_cell.angle_beta   90.00
_cell.angle_gamma   90.00
#
_symmetry.space_group_name_H-M   'P 1'
#
loop_
_entity.id
_entity.type
_entity.pdbx_description
1 polymer ?
#
loop_
_entity_poly.entity_id
_entity_poly.type
_entity_poly.pdbx_seq_one_letter_code
_entity_poly.pdbx_strand_id
1 'polypeptide(L)'
;MERQNVKLALKVFNLSTTAALETYDQRYDLQHAPGTAEFIRIVETWWKIINVKSPNNGRRLRDVLQTPITQTLFPQVEILRNIMQWLDVWEQLKFDNGILTREIHSAFRLTTETLIKLVAYCLEDL
;
A
#
# COMPACT_ATOMS: atom_id res chain seq x y z
N MET A 1 -7.15 -23.06 -6.24
CA MET A 1 -5.94 -23.00 -5.39
C MET A 1 -5.08 -21.78 -5.70
N GLU A 2 -4.79 -21.47 -6.97
CA GLU A 2 -3.93 -20.32 -7.34
C GLU A 2 -4.51 -18.93 -6.97
N ARG A 3 -5.83 -18.71 -7.13
CA ARG A 3 -6.49 -17.43 -6.80
C ARG A 3 -6.38 -17.01 -5.32
N GLN A 4 -6.05 -17.94 -4.42
CA GLN A 4 -5.87 -17.67 -2.98
C GLN A 4 -4.38 -17.58 -2.59
N ASN A 5 -3.46 -17.71 -3.54
CA ASN A 5 -2.03 -17.71 -3.26
C ASN A 5 -1.49 -16.28 -3.17
N VAL A 6 -1.27 -15.82 -1.95
CA VAL A 6 -0.70 -14.48 -1.66
C VAL A 6 0.66 -14.28 -2.37
N LYS A 7 1.47 -15.33 -2.54
CA LYS A 7 2.77 -15.19 -3.23
C LYS A 7 2.61 -14.80 -4.70
N LEU A 8 1.50 -15.15 -5.35
CA LEU A 8 1.21 -14.72 -6.72
C LEU A 8 0.80 -13.25 -6.75
N ALA A 9 -0.05 -12.81 -5.80
CA ALA A 9 -0.41 -11.40 -5.67
C ALA A 9 0.83 -10.52 -5.42
N LEU A 10 1.75 -10.96 -4.56
CA LEU A 10 3.01 -10.23 -4.28
C LEU A 10 3.96 -10.12 -5.48
N LYS A 11 3.83 -10.99 -6.48
CA LYS A 11 4.58 -10.85 -7.73
C LYS A 11 3.99 -9.76 -8.64
N VAL A 12 2.67 -9.57 -8.59
CA VAL A 12 1.99 -8.48 -9.30
C VAL A 12 2.30 -7.15 -8.63
N PHE A 13 2.06 -7.06 -7.32
CA PHE A 13 2.30 -5.86 -6.52
C PHE A 13 3.76 -5.77 -6.09
N ASN A 14 4.63 -5.36 -7.02
CA ASN A 14 6.07 -5.32 -6.82
C ASN A 14 6.71 -4.12 -7.54
N LEU A 15 7.77 -3.56 -6.96
CA LEU A 15 8.61 -2.53 -7.61
C LEU A 15 9.14 -2.94 -8.99
N SER A 16 9.46 -4.21 -9.21
CA SER A 16 9.93 -4.66 -10.54
C SER A 16 8.82 -4.55 -11.59
N THR A 17 7.56 -4.77 -11.19
CA THR A 17 6.40 -4.59 -12.06
C THR A 17 6.18 -3.12 -12.41
N THR A 18 6.30 -2.20 -11.43
CA THR A 18 6.17 -0.76 -11.72
C THR A 18 7.30 -0.28 -12.62
N ALA A 19 8.54 -0.68 -12.35
CA ALA A 19 9.68 -0.33 -13.19
C ALA A 19 9.54 -0.87 -14.62
N ALA A 20 9.00 -2.09 -14.78
CA ALA A 20 8.71 -2.65 -16.09
C ALA A 20 7.64 -1.84 -16.82
N LEU A 21 6.53 -1.49 -16.17
CA LEU A 21 5.49 -0.65 -16.77
C LEU A 21 6.05 0.67 -17.27
N GLU A 22 6.82 1.38 -16.44
CA GLU A 22 7.43 2.67 -16.79
C GLU A 22 8.43 2.55 -17.95
N THR A 23 9.24 1.49 -17.97
CA THR A 23 10.25 1.25 -19.02
C THR A 23 9.60 0.90 -20.35
N TYR A 24 8.58 0.05 -20.32
CA TYR A 24 7.96 -0.48 -21.53
C TYR A 24 6.89 0.43 -22.11
N ASP A 25 6.27 1.29 -21.30
CA ASP A 25 5.38 2.34 -21.79
C ASP A 25 6.09 3.24 -22.81
N GLN A 26 7.31 3.67 -22.51
CA GLN A 26 8.14 4.48 -23.43
C GLN A 26 8.42 3.78 -24.77
N ARG A 27 8.39 2.44 -24.78
CA ARG A 27 8.74 1.64 -25.96
C ARG A 27 7.52 1.18 -26.76
N TYR A 28 6.40 0.96 -26.10
CA TYR A 28 5.24 0.29 -26.66
C TYR A 28 3.93 1.07 -26.54
N ASP A 29 3.96 2.28 -25.96
CA ASP A 29 2.79 3.15 -25.75
C ASP A 29 1.67 2.39 -25.02
N LEU A 30 1.97 1.97 -23.79
CA LEU A 30 1.10 1.09 -23.03
C LEU A 30 -0.02 1.93 -22.40
N GLN A 31 -1.24 1.69 -22.89
CA GLN A 31 -2.42 2.39 -22.37
C GLN A 31 -2.52 2.29 -20.84
N HIS A 32 -2.63 3.45 -20.19
CA HIS A 32 -2.77 3.60 -18.73
C HIS A 32 -1.58 3.08 -17.89
N ALA A 33 -0.41 2.82 -18.48
CA ALA A 33 0.74 2.34 -17.73
C ALA A 33 1.15 3.25 -16.56
N PRO A 34 1.18 4.60 -16.69
CA PRO A 34 1.51 5.47 -15.56
C PRO A 34 0.54 5.32 -14.38
N GLY A 35 -0.77 5.30 -14.65
CA GLY A 35 -1.79 5.14 -13.61
C GLY A 35 -1.76 3.75 -12.97
N THR A 36 -1.47 2.71 -13.77
CA THR A 36 -1.34 1.33 -13.27
C THR A 36 -0.11 1.17 -12.38
N ALA A 37 1.02 1.76 -12.78
CA ALA A 37 2.24 1.75 -11.98
C ALA A 37 2.02 2.47 -10.64
N GLU A 38 1.32 3.60 -10.64
CA GLU A 38 0.99 4.33 -9.41
C GLU A 38 0.06 3.53 -8.49
N PHE A 39 -0.99 2.91 -9.05
CA PHE A 39 -1.88 2.04 -8.27
C PHE A 39 -1.09 0.89 -7.60
N ILE A 40 -0.23 0.21 -8.35
CA ILE A 40 0.59 -0.88 -7.82
C ILE A 40 1.51 -0.36 -6.70
N ARG A 41 2.12 0.80 -6.90
CA ARG A 41 3.01 1.43 -5.93
C ARG A 41 2.29 1.74 -4.61
N ILE A 42 1.08 2.30 -4.68
CA ILE A 42 0.26 2.58 -3.49
C ILE A 42 -0.01 1.30 -2.68
N VAL A 43 -0.45 0.23 -3.35
CA VAL A 43 -0.75 -1.06 -2.70
C VAL A 43 0.52 -1.71 -2.12
N GLU A 44 1.63 -1.67 -2.86
CA GLU A 44 2.91 -2.22 -2.41
C GLU A 44 3.47 -1.46 -1.20
N THR A 45 3.41 -0.13 -1.23
CA THR A 45 3.81 0.75 -0.12
C THR A 45 2.98 0.47 1.13
N TRP A 46 1.65 0.38 1.01
CA TRP A 46 0.79 -0.01 2.12
C TRP A 46 1.21 -1.37 2.72
N TRP A 47 1.40 -2.38 1.86
CA TRP A 47 1.74 -3.73 2.30
C TRP A 47 3.08 -3.79 3.05
N LYS A 48 4.09 -3.04 2.58
CA LYS A 48 5.39 -2.93 3.26
C LYS A 48 5.24 -2.45 4.70
N ILE A 49 4.41 -1.43 4.91
CA ILE A 49 4.22 -0.82 6.24
C ILE A 49 3.43 -1.75 7.17
N ILE A 50 2.31 -2.32 6.69
CA ILE A 50 1.42 -3.09 7.57
C ILE A 50 1.93 -4.51 7.88
N ASN A 51 2.86 -5.05 7.10
CA ASN A 51 3.32 -6.45 7.20
C ASN A 51 4.76 -6.56 7.74
N VAL A 52 5.14 -5.67 8.66
CA VAL A 52 6.42 -5.75 9.37
C VAL A 52 6.38 -6.87 10.41
N LYS A 53 7.10 -7.97 10.15
CA LYS A 53 7.06 -9.20 10.97
C LYS A 53 8.09 -9.26 12.08
N SER A 54 9.13 -8.43 12.02
CA SER A 54 10.20 -8.44 13.01
C SER A 54 10.84 -7.06 13.16
N PRO A 55 11.42 -6.75 14.33
CA PRO A 55 12.12 -5.50 14.55
C PRO A 55 13.26 -5.21 13.56
N ASN A 56 13.84 -6.26 13.00
CA ASN A 56 15.01 -6.18 12.12
C ASN A 56 14.65 -6.15 10.63
N ASN A 57 13.36 -6.18 10.25
CA ASN A 57 12.94 -6.27 8.85
C ASN A 57 13.52 -5.14 7.99
N GLY A 58 13.30 -3.88 8.39
CA GLY A 58 13.78 -2.75 7.60
C GLY A 58 15.30 -2.71 7.47
N ARG A 59 16.05 -3.12 8.50
CA ARG A 59 17.51 -3.26 8.41
C ARG A 59 17.93 -4.38 7.45
N ARG A 60 17.32 -5.57 7.59
CA ARG A 60 17.64 -6.75 6.77
C ARG A 60 17.29 -6.54 5.30
N LEU A 61 16.19 -5.85 5.03
CA LEU A 61 15.71 -5.57 3.67
C LEU A 61 16.23 -4.25 3.12
N ARG A 62 16.88 -3.42 3.95
CA ARG A 62 17.32 -2.05 3.64
C ARG A 62 16.15 -1.19 3.14
N ASP A 63 15.02 -1.28 3.83
CA ASP A 63 13.78 -0.59 3.50
C ASP A 63 13.21 0.06 4.77
N VAL A 64 13.24 1.39 4.82
CA VAL A 64 12.77 2.17 5.96
C VAL A 64 11.26 2.00 6.18
N LEU A 65 10.47 1.75 5.13
CA LEU A 65 9.04 1.53 5.27
C LEU A 65 8.72 0.24 6.02
N GLN A 66 9.68 -0.68 6.07
CA GLN A 66 9.56 -1.98 6.74
C GLN A 66 10.25 -2.00 8.12
N THR A 67 10.60 -0.85 8.70
CA THR A 67 10.98 -0.76 10.11
C THR A 67 9.74 -0.67 11.00
N PRO A 68 9.78 -1.16 12.26
CA PRO A 68 8.72 -0.91 13.22
C PRO A 68 8.46 0.59 13.40
N ILE A 69 7.20 0.94 13.62
CA ILE A 69 6.81 2.31 13.97
C ILE A 69 7.05 2.48 15.46
N THR A 70 7.99 3.36 15.82
CA THR A 70 8.39 3.61 17.22
C THR A 70 8.11 5.04 17.67
N GLN A 71 7.61 5.88 16.78
CA GLN A 71 7.32 7.30 17.01
C GLN A 71 6.07 7.68 16.21
N THR A 72 5.28 8.66 16.68
CA THR A 72 4.05 9.07 15.99
C THR A 72 4.29 9.94 14.76
N LEU A 73 5.42 10.66 14.72
CA LEU A 73 5.87 11.48 13.59
C LEU A 73 6.66 10.69 12.53
N PHE A 74 6.52 9.36 12.51
CA PHE A 74 7.25 8.54 11.56
C PHE A 74 6.63 8.62 10.15
N PRO A 75 7.44 8.64 9.07
CA PRO A 75 6.94 8.80 7.70
C PRO A 75 5.86 7.80 7.29
N GLN A 76 5.91 6.58 7.84
CA GLN A 76 4.91 5.54 7.63
C GLN A 76 3.50 5.99 8.01
N VAL A 77 3.34 6.70 9.14
CA VAL A 77 2.03 7.13 9.63
C VAL A 77 1.41 8.14 8.67
N GLU A 78 2.21 9.07 8.17
CA GLU A 78 1.77 10.07 7.19
C GLU A 78 1.42 9.43 5.84
N ILE A 79 2.23 8.46 5.38
CA ILE A 79 1.91 7.66 4.19
C ILE A 79 0.56 6.94 4.36
N LEU A 80 0.31 6.30 5.50
CA LEU A 80 -0.96 5.63 5.76
C LEU A 80 -2.15 6.61 5.75
N ARG A 81 -1.99 7.84 6.29
CA ARG A 81 -3.02 8.89 6.21
C ARG A 81 -3.30 9.31 4.76
N ASN A 82 -2.26 9.47 3.94
CA ASN A 82 -2.41 9.79 2.53
C ASN A 82 -3.12 8.66 1.76
N ILE A 83 -2.82 7.40 2.08
CA ILE A 83 -3.51 6.24 1.50
C ILE A 83 -4.99 6.21 1.91
N MET A 84 -5.33 6.57 3.15
CA MET A 84 -6.74 6.73 3.55
C MET A 84 -7.46 7.79 2.73
N GLN A 85 -6.85 8.97 2.56
CA GLN A 85 -7.44 10.04 1.74
C GLN A 85 -7.63 9.58 0.30
N TRP A 86 -6.65 8.86 -0.26
CA TRP A 86 -6.75 8.29 -1.60
C TRP A 86 -7.91 7.28 -1.71
N LEU A 87 -8.11 6.41 -0.72
CA LEU A 87 -9.26 5.50 -0.67
C LEU A 87 -10.59 6.25 -0.60
N ASP A 88 -10.67 7.31 0.20
CA ASP A 88 -11.87 8.14 0.35
C ASP A 88 -12.23 8.86 -0.96
N VAL A 89 -11.22 9.36 -1.68
CA VAL A 89 -11.42 9.94 -3.02
C VAL A 89 -11.84 8.87 -4.02
N TRP A 90 -11.20 7.69 -4.01
CA TRP A 90 -11.51 6.62 -4.97
C TRP A 90 -12.96 6.13 -4.84
N GLU A 91 -13.48 5.99 -3.61
CA GLU A 91 -14.89 5.63 -3.37
C GLU A 91 -15.88 6.66 -3.97
N GLN A 92 -15.50 7.93 -3.97
CA GLN A 92 -16.35 9.02 -4.49
C GLN A 92 -16.41 9.08 -6.02
N LEU A 93 -15.48 8.43 -6.74
CA LEU A 93 -15.42 8.50 -8.21
C LEU A 93 -16.58 7.79 -8.92
N LYS A 94 -17.40 7.00 -8.20
CA LYS A 94 -18.65 6.36 -8.68
C LYS A 94 -18.55 5.75 -10.09
N PHE A 95 -17.47 5.02 -10.38
CA PHE A 95 -17.36 4.28 -11.63
C PHE A 95 -18.12 2.96 -11.58
N ASP A 96 -18.64 2.51 -12.73
CA ASP A 96 -19.34 1.22 -12.86
C ASP A 96 -18.39 0.02 -12.83
N ASN A 97 -17.09 0.24 -13.09
CA ASN A 97 -16.06 -0.79 -13.10
C ASN A 97 -14.72 -0.23 -12.61
N GLY A 98 -13.74 -1.10 -12.36
CA GLY A 98 -12.41 -0.70 -11.92
C GLY A 98 -12.35 -0.11 -10.50
N ILE A 99 -13.38 -0.32 -9.69
CA ILE A 99 -13.44 0.08 -8.29
C ILE A 99 -13.28 -1.14 -7.37
N LEU A 100 -12.80 -0.88 -6.15
CA LEU A 100 -12.85 -1.88 -5.09
C LEU A 100 -14.32 -2.17 -4.74
N THR A 101 -14.64 -3.42 -4.41
CA THR A 101 -15.95 -3.71 -3.82
C THR A 101 -16.06 -3.00 -2.48
N ARG A 102 -17.29 -2.72 -2.05
CA ARG A 102 -17.56 -2.04 -0.78
C ARG A 102 -16.88 -2.74 0.40
N GLU A 103 -16.87 -4.06 0.41
CA GLU A 103 -16.26 -4.88 1.46
C GLU A 103 -14.74 -4.75 1.46
N ILE A 104 -14.11 -4.79 0.28
CA ILE A 104 -12.65 -4.66 0.16
C ILE A 104 -12.21 -3.26 0.54
N HIS A 105 -12.91 -2.23 0.06
CA HIS A 105 -12.64 -0.84 0.43
C HIS A 105 -12.76 -0.64 1.94
N SER A 106 -13.88 -1.07 2.54
CA SER A 106 -14.13 -0.95 3.97
C SER A 106 -13.05 -1.66 4.80
N ALA A 107 -12.66 -2.87 4.41
CA ALA A 107 -11.63 -3.64 5.11
C ALA A 107 -10.25 -2.98 5.00
N PHE A 108 -9.89 -2.47 3.81
CA PHE A 108 -8.63 -1.76 3.59
C PHE A 108 -8.60 -0.50 4.47
N ARG A 109 -9.63 0.34 4.36
CA ARG A 109 -9.73 1.60 5.11
C ARG A 109 -9.68 1.37 6.61
N LEU A 110 -10.49 0.43 7.14
CA LEU A 110 -10.55 0.11 8.56
C LEU A 110 -9.20 -0.41 9.09
N THR A 111 -8.53 -1.29 8.34
CA THR A 111 -7.21 -1.82 8.73
C THR A 111 -6.19 -0.70 8.85
N THR A 112 -6.15 0.20 7.86
CA THR A 112 -5.24 1.34 7.85
C THR A 112 -5.53 2.32 8.98
N GLU A 113 -6.80 2.68 9.18
CA GLU A 113 -7.22 3.61 10.24
C GLU A 113 -6.92 3.03 11.63
N THR A 114 -7.19 1.75 11.84
CA THR A 114 -6.95 1.09 13.12
C THR A 114 -5.46 1.09 13.45
N LEU A 115 -4.59 0.82 12.48
CA LEU A 115 -3.14 0.86 12.72
C LEU A 115 -2.67 2.27 13.13
N ILE A 116 -3.16 3.32 12.46
CA ILE A 116 -2.81 4.71 12.80
C ILE A 116 -3.24 5.03 14.25
N LYS A 117 -4.47 4.65 14.63
CA LYS A 117 -5.00 4.88 15.99
C LYS A 117 -4.23 4.09 17.04
N LEU A 118 -3.86 2.84 16.75
CA LEU A 118 -3.05 2.01 17.65
C LEU A 118 -1.65 2.60 17.85
N VAL A 119 -1.04 3.15 16.79
CA VAL A 119 0.26 3.82 16.90
C VAL A 119 0.16 5.03 17.83
N ALA A 120 -0.87 5.86 17.70
CA ALA A 120 -1.07 7.02 18.58
C ALA A 120 -1.27 6.57 20.03
N TYR A 121 -2.21 5.66 20.28
CA TYR A 121 -2.49 5.12 21.62
C TYR A 121 -1.24 4.54 22.29
N CYS A 122 -0.49 3.70 21.57
CA CYS A 122 0.69 3.03 22.14
C CYS A 122 1.88 3.94 22.38
N LEU A 123 1.93 5.15 21.82
CA LEU A 123 3.11 6.02 21.86
C LEU A 123 2.87 7.39 22.52
N GLU A 124 1.61 7.83 22.61
CA GLU A 124 1.23 9.10 23.24
C GLU A 124 0.59 8.91 24.61
N ASP A 125 -0.06 7.76 24.87
CA ASP A 125 -0.68 7.47 26.16
C ASP A 125 0.25 6.69 27.14
N LEU A 126 1.58 6.75 26.92
CA LEU A 126 2.62 6.18 27.79
C LEU A 126 3.43 7.25 28.52
#